data_AF-A0A961SY47-F1
#
_entry.id   AF-A0A961SY47-F1
#
_cell.length_a   1.000
_cell.length_b   1.000
_cell.length_c   1.000
_cell.angle_alpha   90.00
_cell.angle_beta   90.00
_cell.angle_gamma   90.00
#
_symmetry.space_group_name_H-M   'P 1'
#
loop_
_entity.id
_entity.type
_entity.pdbx_description
1 polymer ?
#
loop_
_entity_poly.entity_id
_entity_poly.type
_entity_poly.pdbx_seq_one_letter_code
_entity_poly.pdbx_strand_id
1 'polypeptide(L)'
;AAIDGPQDAVATMMKAFDSRRRLVVERMNALDGVKCATPKGAFYAFPNISMTGWKAKKLASALLEEVGVATIGGPDFGILGEGYIRLSYANSEENIARAIDRIAGFLEANSKA
;
A
#
# COMPACT_ATOMS: atom_id res chain seq x y z
N ALA A 1 -8.76 -0.39 -32.77
CA ALA A 1 -7.44 0.19 -32.45
C ALA A 1 -6.90 -0.21 -31.07
N ALA A 2 -7.71 -0.38 -30.01
CA ALA A 2 -7.17 -0.81 -28.70
C ALA A 2 -6.56 -2.23 -28.70
N ILE A 3 -7.18 -3.18 -29.42
CA ILE A 3 -6.72 -4.57 -29.49
C ILE A 3 -5.60 -4.73 -30.54
N ASP A 4 -5.82 -4.23 -31.75
CA ASP A 4 -4.90 -4.47 -32.89
C ASP A 4 -3.98 -3.29 -33.24
N GLY A 5 -3.99 -2.22 -32.44
CA GLY A 5 -3.12 -1.05 -32.64
C GLY A 5 -1.77 -1.19 -31.93
N PRO A 6 -0.88 -0.19 -32.05
CA PRO A 6 0.40 -0.16 -31.36
C PRO A 6 0.25 -0.32 -29.83
N GLN A 7 1.11 -1.16 -29.24
CA GLN A 7 1.01 -1.55 -27.82
C GLN A 7 2.09 -0.90 -26.93
N ASP A 8 2.87 0.06 -27.44
CA ASP A 8 3.98 0.69 -26.71
C ASP A 8 3.55 1.38 -25.40
N ALA A 9 2.31 1.90 -25.36
CA ALA A 9 1.72 2.47 -24.17
C ALA A 9 1.60 1.44 -23.03
N VAL A 10 1.32 0.16 -23.35
CA VAL A 10 1.23 -0.91 -22.36
C VAL A 10 2.59 -1.19 -21.75
N ALA A 11 3.64 -1.30 -22.58
CA ALA A 11 5.00 -1.50 -22.10
C ALA A 11 5.48 -0.35 -21.21
N THR A 12 5.15 0.89 -21.57
CA THR A 12 5.45 2.10 -20.78
C THR A 12 4.72 2.08 -19.44
N MET A 13 3.43 1.77 -19.46
CA MET A 13 2.60 1.63 -18.26
C MET A 13 3.15 0.54 -17.32
N MET A 14 3.50 -0.64 -17.85
CA MET A 14 4.06 -1.74 -17.06
C MET A 14 5.36 -1.33 -16.35
N LYS A 15 6.28 -0.65 -17.04
CA LYS A 15 7.52 -0.14 -16.41
C LYS A 15 7.24 0.85 -15.28
N ALA A 16 6.29 1.77 -15.48
CA ALA A 16 5.90 2.74 -14.46
C ALA A 16 5.29 2.06 -13.23
N PHE A 17 4.41 1.07 -13.42
CA PHE A 17 3.84 0.31 -12.30
C PHE A 17 4.87 -0.59 -11.61
N ASP A 18 5.85 -1.13 -12.32
CA ASP A 18 6.94 -1.90 -11.71
C ASP A 18 7.79 -1.04 -10.76
N SER A 19 8.14 0.17 -11.19
CA SER A 19 8.87 1.15 -10.37
C SER A 19 8.11 1.49 -9.08
N ARG A 20 6.84 1.86 -9.22
CA ARG A 20 5.94 2.17 -8.08
C ARG A 20 5.77 0.98 -7.15
N ARG A 21 5.64 -0.23 -7.70
CA ARG A 21 5.53 -1.48 -6.94
C ARG A 21 6.77 -1.73 -6.09
N ARG A 22 7.97 -1.53 -6.65
CA ARG A 22 9.23 -1.65 -5.90
C ARG A 22 9.30 -0.64 -4.78
N LEU A 23 9.01 0.63 -5.07
CA LEU A 23 8.98 1.72 -4.08
C LEU A 23 8.05 1.39 -2.90
N VAL A 24 6.81 0.97 -3.16
CA VAL A 24 5.86 0.60 -2.09
C VAL A 24 6.37 -0.58 -1.28
N VAL A 25 6.81 -1.66 -1.93
CA VAL A 25 7.26 -2.87 -1.23
C VAL A 25 8.48 -2.57 -0.37
N GLU A 26 9.46 -1.85 -0.89
CA GLU A 26 10.67 -1.48 -0.16
C GLU A 26 10.33 -0.63 1.07
N ARG A 27 9.62 0.48 0.88
CA ARG A 27 9.32 1.40 1.98
C ARG A 27 8.37 0.82 3.01
N MET A 28 7.36 0.04 2.61
CA MET A 28 6.46 -0.62 3.56
C MET A 28 7.17 -1.68 4.39
N ASN A 29 8.17 -2.38 3.83
CA ASN A 29 8.99 -3.34 4.60
C ASN A 29 10.02 -2.67 5.51
N ALA A 30 10.28 -1.37 5.33
CA ALA A 30 11.13 -0.59 6.23
C ALA A 30 10.39 -0.12 7.50
N LEU A 31 9.05 -0.24 7.53
CA LEU A 31 8.25 0.15 8.69
C LEU A 31 8.23 -0.96 9.74
N ASP A 32 8.45 -0.60 11.00
CA ASP A 32 8.40 -1.54 12.11
C ASP A 32 7.00 -2.18 12.23
N GLY A 33 6.99 -3.51 12.36
CA GLY A 33 5.76 -4.28 12.47
C GLY A 33 4.97 -4.46 11.16
N VAL A 34 5.51 -4.05 10.01
CA VAL A 34 4.89 -4.22 8.69
C VAL A 34 5.70 -5.19 7.83
N LYS A 35 5.01 -6.09 7.12
CA LYS A 35 5.61 -6.96 6.10
C LYS A 35 4.81 -6.89 4.81
N CYS A 36 5.45 -6.47 3.72
CA CYS A 36 4.83 -6.37 2.41
C CYS A 36 5.41 -7.42 1.46
N ALA A 37 4.61 -8.44 1.15
CA ALA A 37 4.95 -9.36 0.07
C ALA A 37 4.96 -8.63 -1.28
N THR A 38 5.86 -9.04 -2.16
CA THR A 38 5.94 -8.47 -3.51
C THR A 38 4.72 -8.89 -4.34
N PRO A 39 3.86 -7.96 -4.80
CA PRO A 39 2.74 -8.31 -5.66
C PRO A 39 3.22 -8.86 -7.01
N LYS A 40 2.59 -9.93 -7.49
CA LYS A 40 2.91 -10.54 -8.80
C LYS A 40 2.04 -10.01 -9.95
N GLY A 41 1.05 -9.17 -9.65
CA GLY A 41 0.13 -8.59 -10.62
C GLY A 41 -0.78 -7.55 -9.98
N ALA A 42 -1.64 -6.95 -10.81
CA ALA A 42 -2.44 -5.76 -10.47
C ALA A 42 -1.59 -4.56 -10.01
N PHE A 43 -2.25 -3.49 -9.55
CA PHE A 43 -1.61 -2.29 -9.02
C PHE A 43 -1.88 -2.08 -7.52
N TYR A 44 -2.07 -3.19 -6.79
CA TYR A 44 -2.34 -3.20 -5.35
C TYR A 44 -1.23 -3.90 -4.57
N ALA A 45 -0.89 -3.36 -3.40
CA ALA A 45 -0.07 -4.00 -2.38
C ALA A 45 -0.96 -4.41 -1.21
N PHE A 46 -0.58 -5.50 -0.52
CA PHE A 46 -1.35 -6.05 0.61
C PHE A 46 -0.42 -6.33 1.79
N PRO A 47 0.16 -5.29 2.41
CA PRO A 47 1.03 -5.45 3.57
C PRO A 47 0.28 -6.04 4.77
N ASN A 48 0.98 -6.95 5.43
CA ASN A 48 0.64 -7.46 6.74
C ASN A 48 1.05 -6.43 7.80
N ILE A 49 0.10 -6.06 8.66
CA ILE A 49 0.25 -5.10 9.75
C ILE A 49 0.02 -5.76 11.12
N SER A 50 -0.05 -7.09 11.21
CA SER A 50 -0.42 -7.80 12.44
C SER A 50 0.51 -7.53 13.63
N MET A 51 1.76 -7.14 13.35
CA MET A 51 2.77 -6.83 14.36
C MET A 51 2.74 -5.36 14.82
N THR A 52 1.92 -4.50 14.20
CA THR A 52 1.73 -3.11 14.63
C THR A 52 0.81 -2.98 15.85
N GLY A 53 0.11 -4.06 16.22
CA GLY A 53 -0.90 -4.05 17.30
C GLY A 53 -2.24 -3.44 16.91
N TRP A 54 -2.38 -2.93 15.68
CA TRP A 54 -3.64 -2.38 15.17
C TRP A 54 -4.53 -3.45 14.53
N LYS A 55 -5.85 -3.21 14.59
CA LYS A 55 -6.83 -3.93 13.77
C LYS A 55 -6.92 -3.26 12.40
N ALA A 56 -7.02 -4.07 11.34
CA ALA A 56 -6.93 -3.60 9.96
C ALA A 56 -7.89 -2.44 9.62
N LYS A 57 -9.19 -2.58 9.93
CA LYS A 57 -10.18 -1.53 9.64
C LYS A 57 -9.96 -0.27 10.50
N LYS A 58 -9.56 -0.44 11.76
CA LYS A 58 -9.28 0.68 12.66
C LYS A 58 -8.07 1.48 12.19
N LEU A 59 -7.01 0.79 11.76
CA LEU A 59 -5.85 1.45 11.17
C LEU A 59 -6.21 2.20 9.90
N ALA A 60 -6.99 1.59 9.00
CA ALA A 60 -7.42 2.24 7.76
C ALA A 60 -8.20 3.54 8.02
N SER A 61 -9.13 3.52 8.99
CA SER A 61 -9.86 4.73 9.41
C SER A 61 -8.94 5.78 10.03
N ALA A 62 -8.09 5.39 10.99
CA ALA A 62 -7.18 6.33 11.66
C ALA A 62 -6.19 6.99 10.68
N LEU A 63 -5.62 6.22 9.74
CA LEU A 63 -4.74 6.76 8.70
C LEU A 63 -5.45 7.81 7.83
N LEU A 64 -6.72 7.58 7.50
CA LEU A 64 -7.51 8.52 6.72
C LEU A 64 -7.82 9.79 7.53
N GLU A 65 -8.28 9.63 8.76
CA GLU A 65 -8.78 10.73 9.60
C GLU A 65 -7.64 11.61 10.14
N GLU A 66 -6.52 11.01 10.54
CA GLU A 66 -5.46 11.71 11.26
C GLU A 66 -4.33 12.19 10.35
N VAL A 67 -3.98 11.41 9.31
CA VAL A 67 -2.85 11.74 8.41
C VAL A 67 -3.27 11.84 6.94
N GLY A 68 -4.56 11.72 6.63
CA GLY A 68 -5.09 11.92 5.29
C GLY A 68 -4.64 10.87 4.29
N VAL A 69 -4.40 9.62 4.72
CA VAL A 69 -3.98 8.52 3.85
C VAL A 69 -5.08 7.46 3.78
N ALA A 70 -5.77 7.42 2.64
CA ALA A 70 -6.81 6.44 2.38
C ALA A 70 -6.21 5.04 2.07
N THR A 71 -6.60 4.05 2.84
CA THR A 71 -6.32 2.62 2.60
C THR A 71 -7.59 1.79 2.79
N ILE A 72 -7.56 0.50 2.50
CA ILE A 72 -8.70 -0.39 2.72
C ILE A 72 -8.31 -1.49 3.69
N GLY A 73 -9.13 -1.74 4.71
CA GLY A 73 -8.90 -2.83 5.65
C GLY A 73 -9.08 -4.18 4.96
N GLY A 74 -8.16 -5.12 5.18
CA GLY A 74 -8.25 -6.46 4.64
C GLY A 74 -9.58 -7.18 4.93
N PRO A 75 -10.23 -7.00 6.09
CA PRO A 75 -11.56 -7.58 6.36
C PRO A 75 -12.67 -7.16 5.38
N ASP A 76 -12.51 -6.07 4.62
CA ASP A 76 -13.46 -5.68 3.56
C ASP A 76 -13.46 -6.67 2.38
N PHE A 77 -12.43 -7.51 2.26
CA PHE A 77 -12.34 -8.60 1.28
C PHE A 77 -12.72 -9.98 1.87
N GLY A 78 -13.12 -10.02 3.16
CA GLY A 78 -13.48 -11.25 3.88
C GLY A 78 -12.72 -11.40 5.20
N ILE A 79 -13.27 -12.21 6.11
CA ILE A 79 -12.79 -12.32 7.51
C ILE A 79 -11.30 -12.70 7.63
N LEU A 80 -10.76 -13.43 6.64
CA LEU A 80 -9.36 -13.88 6.62
C LEU A 80 -8.38 -12.76 6.24
N GLY A 81 -8.88 -11.57 5.89
CA GLY A 81 -8.06 -10.39 5.62
C GLY A 81 -7.64 -9.61 6.87
N GLU A 82 -8.05 -10.02 8.08
CA GLU A 82 -7.59 -9.36 9.30
C GLU A 82 -6.05 -9.40 9.41
N GLY A 83 -5.46 -8.30 9.90
CA GLY A 83 -4.01 -8.13 9.94
C GLY A 83 -3.40 -7.68 8.61
N TYR A 84 -4.21 -7.30 7.61
CA TYR A 84 -3.74 -6.72 6.35
C TYR A 84 -4.47 -5.43 6.00
N ILE A 85 -3.81 -4.56 5.25
CA ILE A 85 -4.43 -3.42 4.56
C ILE A 85 -4.08 -3.45 3.08
N ARG A 86 -4.94 -2.89 2.22
CA ARG A 86 -4.70 -2.74 0.79
C ARG A 86 -4.30 -1.31 0.46
N LEU A 87 -3.20 -1.17 -0.29
CA LEU A 87 -2.75 0.10 -0.87
C LEU A 87 -2.82 0.02 -2.39
N SER A 88 -3.31 1.08 -3.03
CA SER A 88 -3.19 1.27 -4.48
C SER A 88 -1.94 2.10 -4.78
N TYR A 89 -1.12 1.65 -5.72
CA TYR A 89 0.04 2.41 -6.22
C TYR A 89 -0.16 2.94 -7.64
N ALA A 90 -1.43 3.19 -8.01
CA ALA A 90 -1.80 3.93 -9.21
C ALA A 90 -1.77 5.46 -8.97
N ASN A 91 -0.61 5.99 -8.55
CA ASN A 91 -0.39 7.41 -8.30
C ASN A 91 1.06 7.79 -8.66
N SER A 92 1.45 9.07 -8.55
CA SER A 92 2.83 9.50 -8.69
C SER A 92 3.71 8.88 -7.59
N GLU A 93 4.98 8.63 -7.91
CA GLU A 93 5.94 8.09 -6.93
C GLU A 93 6.15 9.05 -5.75
N GLU A 94 6.11 10.36 -6.01
CA GLU A 94 6.14 11.39 -4.95
C GLU A 94 4.95 11.26 -4.00
N ASN A 95 3.73 11.11 -4.52
CA ASN A 95 2.54 10.94 -3.68
C ASN A 95 2.60 9.63 -2.88
N ILE A 96 3.09 8.56 -3.50
CA ILE A 96 3.29 7.27 -2.84
C ILE A 96 4.29 7.42 -1.69
N ALA A 97 5.46 8.02 -1.94
CA ALA A 97 6.48 8.23 -0.92
C ALA A 97 5.92 9.07 0.25
N ARG A 98 5.29 10.22 -0.03
CA ARG A 98 4.69 11.07 0.99
C ARG A 98 3.61 10.37 1.81
N ALA A 99 2.78 9.53 1.18
CA ALA A 99 1.76 8.76 1.88
C ALA A 99 2.39 7.71 2.81
N ILE A 100 3.45 7.02 2.38
CA ILE A 100 4.15 6.04 3.23
C ILE A 100 4.88 6.75 4.38
N ASP A 101 5.49 7.90 4.14
CA ASP A 101 6.16 8.69 5.20
C ASP A 101 5.16 9.13 6.28
N ARG A 102 3.92 9.48 5.88
CA ARG A 102 2.83 9.77 6.83
C ARG A 102 2.39 8.54 7.62
N ILE A 103 2.29 7.37 6.97
CA ILE A 103 2.00 6.11 7.64
C ILE A 103 3.10 5.78 8.66
N ALA A 104 4.37 5.96 8.29
CA ALA A 104 5.52 5.74 9.15
C ALA A 104 5.42 6.58 10.42
N GLY A 105 5.29 7.91 10.28
CA GLY A 105 5.17 8.82 11.42
C GLY A 105 3.96 8.52 12.29
N PHE A 106 2.82 8.13 11.70
CA PHE A 106 1.64 7.70 12.45
C PHE A 106 1.92 6.45 13.30
N LEU A 107 2.52 5.41 12.70
CA LEU A 107 2.81 4.16 13.40
C LEU A 107 3.86 4.35 14.50
N GLU A 108 4.89 5.16 14.26
CA GLU A 108 5.91 5.48 15.26
C GLU A 108 5.30 6.19 16.47
N ALA A 109 4.46 7.22 16.23
CA ALA A 109 3.78 7.98 17.28
C ALA A 109 2.77 7.15 18.09
N ASN A 110 2.27 6.06 17.52
CA ASN A 110 1.26 5.18 18.13
C ASN A 110 1.82 3.78 18.46
N SER A 111 3.15 3.63 18.46
CA SER A 111 3.78 2.38 18.87
C SER A 111 3.55 2.16 20.37
N LYS A 112 3.16 0.95 20.76
CA LYS A 112 3.08 0.59 22.18
C LYS A 112 4.51 0.42 22.68
N ALA A 113 4.92 1.23 23.64
CA ALA A 113 6.16 1.04 24.41
C ALA A 113 6.16 -0.34 25.11
#